data_AF-A0A1Y0D8C8-F1
#
_entry.id   AF-A0A1Y0D8C8-F1
#
_cell.length_a   1.000
_cell.length_b   1.000
_cell.length_c   1.000
_cell.angle_alpha   90.00
_cell.angle_beta   90.00
_cell.angle_gamma   90.00
#
_symmetry.space_group_name_H-M   'P 1'
#
loop_
_entity.id
_entity.type
_entity.pdbx_description
1 polymer ?
#
loop_
_entity_poly.entity_id
_entity_poly.type
_entity_poly.pdbx_seq_one_letter_code
_entity_poly.pdbx_strand_id
1 'polypeptide(L)'
;MNLIISVSNAMARWLKVSLPRLPSFDGKRIGTQPLHTDTTQVSWQCHVLSHGPRANPYFTVLAMEAYSRYLIMIPFATPPTQAEFEQVLLERWGNEALFLALESGAVTDDELPIMVEAFTHHPCQSQWVNNTDLSIQSHISDAGTWLMDTLDDEGSDFLDANHCYGLATHLNRLRRKVRGNKKSFLPMIRFLDDSLYRFGDGLSENAFPGIKVGNFPCPYPAPPKADNVVQLANYRKFARK
;
A
#
# COMPACT_ATOMS: atom_id res chain seq x y z
N MET A 1 -3.99 -8.81 -12.49
CA MET A 1 -3.73 -7.57 -11.73
C MET A 1 -2.38 -7.00 -12.13
N ASN A 2 -2.31 -5.69 -12.30
CA ASN A 2 -1.04 -4.97 -12.49
C ASN A 2 -0.51 -4.53 -11.13
N LEU A 3 0.74 -4.84 -10.82
CA LEU A 3 1.41 -4.43 -9.59
C LEU A 3 2.43 -3.34 -9.90
N ILE A 4 2.24 -2.14 -9.39
CA ILE A 4 3.24 -1.06 -9.48
C ILE A 4 4.06 -1.04 -8.20
N ILE A 5 5.36 -1.28 -8.32
CA ILE A 5 6.34 -1.08 -7.25
C ILE A 5 7.05 0.25 -7.53
N SER A 6 6.61 1.28 -6.83
CA SER A 6 7.15 2.63 -6.91
C SER A 6 8.23 2.82 -5.86
N VAL A 7 9.49 2.84 -6.26
CA VAL A 7 10.60 3.05 -5.34
C VAL A 7 11.04 4.51 -5.32
N SER A 8 11.35 5.01 -4.12
CA SER A 8 11.98 6.32 -3.95
C SER A 8 13.40 6.35 -4.53
N ASN A 9 13.93 7.56 -4.79
CA ASN A 9 15.33 7.72 -5.23
C ASN A 9 16.34 7.10 -4.25
N ALA A 10 16.08 7.18 -2.93
CA ALA A 10 16.94 6.58 -1.92
C ALA A 10 17.01 5.05 -2.09
N MET A 11 15.84 4.42 -2.29
CA MET A 11 15.74 2.98 -2.48
C MET A 11 16.32 2.52 -3.82
N ALA A 12 16.09 3.25 -4.91
CA ALA A 12 16.69 2.92 -6.21
C ALA A 12 18.23 2.92 -6.15
N ARG A 13 18.83 3.90 -5.44
CA ARG A 13 20.28 3.94 -5.22
C ARG A 13 20.76 2.79 -4.33
N TRP A 14 20.02 2.48 -3.27
CA TRP A 14 20.34 1.39 -2.35
C TRP A 14 20.34 0.02 -3.05
N LEU A 15 19.33 -0.25 -3.87
CA LEU A 15 19.22 -1.44 -4.71
C LEU A 15 20.16 -1.43 -5.93
N LYS A 16 20.82 -0.30 -6.22
CA LYS A 16 21.68 -0.09 -7.41
C LYS A 16 20.97 -0.37 -8.74
N VAL A 17 19.69 0.01 -8.85
CA VAL A 17 18.87 -0.19 -10.05
C VAL A 17 18.59 1.14 -10.76
N SER A 18 18.48 1.07 -12.09
CA SER A 18 18.01 2.19 -12.93
C SER A 18 16.60 1.87 -13.41
N LEU A 19 15.62 2.68 -13.00
CA LEU A 19 14.20 2.43 -13.26
C LEU A 19 13.58 3.60 -14.02
N PRO A 20 12.58 3.32 -14.89
CA PRO A 20 11.84 4.38 -15.57
C PRO A 20 11.11 5.25 -14.54
N ARG A 21 11.01 6.55 -14.84
CA ARG A 21 10.20 7.48 -14.03
C ARG A 21 8.81 7.58 -14.62
N LEU A 22 7.79 7.74 -13.76
CA LEU A 22 6.45 8.05 -14.25
C LEU A 22 6.46 9.41 -14.97
N PRO A 23 5.89 9.47 -16.19
CA PRO A 23 5.86 10.69 -16.97
C PRO A 23 4.99 11.74 -16.28
N SER A 24 5.35 13.01 -16.44
CA SER A 24 4.55 14.13 -15.93
C SER A 24 3.69 14.69 -17.04
N PHE A 25 2.37 14.67 -16.87
CA PHE A 25 1.43 15.26 -17.85
C PHE A 25 1.65 16.76 -18.06
N ASP A 26 2.22 17.46 -17.06
CA ASP A 26 2.54 18.89 -17.09
C ASP A 26 4.03 19.20 -17.29
N GLY A 27 4.88 18.16 -17.45
CA GLY A 27 6.34 18.28 -17.58
C GLY A 27 7.09 18.72 -16.31
N LYS A 28 6.42 19.02 -15.18
CA LYS A 28 7.05 19.65 -13.99
C LYS A 28 7.36 18.69 -12.84
N ARG A 29 6.73 17.52 -12.79
CA ARG A 29 6.76 16.57 -11.66
C ARG A 29 7.18 15.16 -12.04
N ILE A 30 8.20 15.02 -12.90
CA ILE A 30 8.68 13.70 -13.33
C ILE A 30 9.17 12.92 -12.11
N GLY A 31 8.60 11.72 -11.88
CA GLY A 31 8.92 10.89 -10.72
C GLY A 31 8.32 11.36 -9.39
N THR A 32 7.33 12.26 -9.40
CA THR A 32 6.52 12.60 -8.21
C THR A 32 5.01 12.56 -8.50
N GLN A 33 4.61 11.65 -9.37
CA GLN A 33 3.22 11.45 -9.75
C GLN A 33 2.44 10.74 -8.63
N PRO A 34 1.15 11.07 -8.44
CA PRO A 34 0.26 10.32 -7.57
C PRO A 34 0.20 8.84 -7.96
N LEU A 35 0.18 7.97 -6.96
CA LEU A 35 -0.06 6.54 -7.16
C LEU A 35 -1.54 6.23 -6.95
N HIS A 36 -2.04 5.26 -7.71
CA HIS A 36 -3.43 4.85 -7.68
C HIS A 36 -3.52 3.33 -7.56
N THR A 37 -4.46 2.90 -6.74
CA THR A 37 -4.89 1.51 -6.63
C THR A 37 -6.39 1.47 -6.90
N ASP A 38 -6.80 0.56 -7.78
CA ASP A 38 -8.16 0.38 -8.26
C ASP A 38 -8.44 -1.10 -8.53
N THR A 39 -9.56 -1.44 -9.16
CA THR A 39 -9.95 -2.84 -9.40
C THR A 39 -8.94 -3.64 -10.22
N THR A 40 -8.09 -3.00 -11.03
CA THR A 40 -7.15 -3.65 -11.94
C THR A 40 -5.69 -3.52 -11.53
N GLN A 41 -5.36 -2.50 -10.75
CA GLN A 41 -3.99 -2.16 -10.36
C GLN A 41 -3.84 -2.02 -8.84
N VAL A 42 -2.73 -2.52 -8.30
CA VAL A 42 -2.26 -2.22 -6.94
C VAL A 42 -0.92 -1.50 -7.03
N SER A 43 -0.77 -0.40 -6.31
CA SER A 43 0.48 0.36 -6.25
C SER A 43 1.04 0.40 -4.84
N TRP A 44 2.32 0.11 -4.70
CA TRP A 44 3.09 0.24 -3.47
C TRP A 44 4.15 1.32 -3.63
N GLN A 45 4.26 2.23 -2.67
CA GLN A 45 5.42 3.12 -2.54
C GLN A 45 6.40 2.53 -1.53
N CYS A 46 7.63 2.30 -1.96
CA CYS A 46 8.68 1.73 -1.14
C CYS A 46 9.80 2.74 -0.89
N HIS A 47 10.17 2.88 0.38
CA HIS A 47 11.24 3.76 0.84
C HIS A 47 12.15 3.02 1.81
N VAL A 48 13.46 3.18 1.66
CA VAL A 48 14.44 2.58 2.57
C VAL A 48 14.92 3.62 3.58
N LEU A 49 14.98 3.21 4.84
CA LEU A 49 15.66 3.93 5.90
C LEU A 49 16.90 3.15 6.32
N SER A 50 17.96 3.88 6.63
CA SER A 50 19.20 3.33 7.18
C SER A 50 19.34 3.81 8.61
N HIS A 51 19.67 2.90 9.52
CA HIS A 51 19.81 3.15 10.95
C HIS A 51 20.96 2.34 11.55
N GLY A 52 21.28 2.58 12.83
CA GLY A 52 22.42 1.99 13.50
C GLY A 52 23.77 2.63 13.12
N PRO A 53 24.90 1.97 13.43
CA PRO A 53 26.23 2.54 13.26
C PRO A 53 26.59 2.74 11.78
N ARG A 54 27.21 3.88 11.44
CA ARG A 54 27.61 4.21 10.06
C ARG A 54 28.51 3.17 9.39
N ALA A 55 29.32 2.46 10.16
CA ALA A 55 30.25 1.46 9.63
C ALA A 55 29.55 0.17 9.18
N ASN A 56 28.43 -0.18 9.82
CA ASN A 56 27.63 -1.36 9.50
C ASN A 56 26.14 -1.04 9.72
N PRO A 57 25.53 -0.27 8.80
CA PRO A 57 24.16 0.16 8.97
C PRO A 57 23.18 -0.99 8.75
N TYR A 58 22.08 -0.96 9.49
CA TYR A 58 20.89 -1.76 9.20
C TYR A 58 19.94 -0.96 8.31
N PHE A 59 19.04 -1.67 7.65
CA PHE A 59 18.07 -1.08 6.74
C PHE A 59 16.67 -1.59 7.04
N THR A 60 15.68 -0.70 6.94
CA THR A 60 14.27 -1.07 6.97
C THR A 60 13.58 -0.44 5.77
N VAL A 61 12.91 -1.26 4.97
CA VAL A 61 12.02 -0.78 3.91
C VAL A 61 10.63 -0.56 4.48
N LEU A 62 10.12 0.65 4.28
CA LEU A 62 8.74 1.04 4.50
C LEU A 62 7.99 0.95 3.16
N ALA A 63 7.17 -0.08 3.00
CA ALA A 63 6.32 -0.28 1.83
C ALA A 63 4.88 0.08 2.19
N MET A 64 4.32 1.10 1.53
CA MET A 64 2.96 1.58 1.79
C MET A 64 2.07 1.47 0.56
N GLU A 65 0.91 0.85 0.73
CA GLU A 65 -0.07 0.66 -0.33
C GLU A 65 -0.84 1.97 -0.63
N ALA A 66 -1.05 2.26 -1.91
CA ALA A 66 -1.50 3.54 -2.42
C ALA A 66 -2.99 3.88 -2.20
N TYR A 67 -3.85 2.99 -1.74
CA TYR A 67 -5.24 3.32 -1.41
C TYR A 67 -5.55 3.20 0.09
N SER A 68 -5.25 2.05 0.67
CA SER A 68 -5.42 1.70 2.07
C SER A 68 -4.46 2.46 2.99
N ARG A 69 -3.30 2.93 2.47
CA ARG A 69 -2.17 3.44 3.28
C ARG A 69 -1.66 2.40 4.28
N TYR A 70 -1.90 1.11 4.00
CA TYR A 70 -1.40 0.01 4.79
C TYR A 70 0.11 -0.08 4.64
N LEU A 71 0.81 -0.21 5.77
CA LEU A 71 2.25 -0.20 5.85
C LEU A 71 2.77 -1.61 6.14
N ILE A 72 3.77 -2.03 5.37
CA ILE A 72 4.61 -3.19 5.66
C ILE A 72 6.02 -2.67 5.96
N MET A 73 6.60 -3.12 7.06
CA MET A 73 8.01 -2.88 7.42
C MET A 73 8.83 -4.15 7.20
N ILE A 74 9.90 -4.04 6.42
CA ILE A 74 10.74 -5.17 6.01
C ILE A 74 12.20 -4.86 6.36
N PRO A 75 12.79 -5.53 7.37
CA PRO A 75 14.18 -5.32 7.73
C PRO A 75 15.12 -6.05 6.77
N PHE A 76 16.27 -5.43 6.49
CA PHE A 76 17.34 -5.96 5.66
C PHE A 76 18.71 -5.64 6.27
N ALA A 77 19.58 -6.66 6.34
CA ALA A 77 20.99 -6.46 6.70
C ALA A 77 21.80 -5.89 5.52
N THR A 78 21.46 -6.29 4.30
CA THR A 78 22.10 -5.85 3.05
C THR A 78 21.06 -5.56 1.98
N PRO A 79 21.36 -4.71 0.97
CA PRO A 79 20.44 -4.50 -0.14
C PRO A 79 20.14 -5.83 -0.86
N PRO A 80 18.86 -6.22 -1.00
CA PRO A 80 18.48 -7.35 -1.83
C PRO A 80 18.58 -6.99 -3.31
N THR A 81 18.52 -7.99 -4.18
CA THR A 81 18.22 -7.79 -5.60
C THR A 81 16.79 -7.32 -5.80
N GLN A 82 16.50 -6.79 -6.99
CA GLN A 82 15.13 -6.38 -7.35
C GLN A 82 14.13 -7.55 -7.25
N ALA A 83 14.52 -8.74 -7.71
CA ALA A 83 13.66 -9.92 -7.69
C ALA A 83 13.42 -10.43 -6.25
N GLU A 84 14.46 -10.47 -5.42
CA GLU A 84 14.32 -10.86 -4.01
C GLU A 84 13.42 -9.89 -3.25
N PHE A 85 13.54 -8.57 -3.48
CA PHE A 85 12.64 -7.61 -2.84
C PHE A 85 11.20 -7.80 -3.30
N GLU A 86 10.96 -8.00 -4.60
CA GLU A 86 9.61 -8.24 -5.13
C GLU A 86 8.97 -9.45 -4.48
N GLN A 87 9.72 -10.56 -4.40
CA GLN A 87 9.25 -11.79 -3.76
C GLN A 87 8.91 -11.55 -2.29
N VAL A 88 9.81 -10.93 -1.52
CA VAL A 88 9.56 -10.65 -0.10
C VAL A 88 8.35 -9.74 0.09
N LEU A 89 8.17 -8.72 -0.76
CA LEU A 89 7.01 -7.84 -0.69
C LEU A 89 5.70 -8.60 -0.97
N LEU A 90 5.68 -9.47 -1.99
CA LEU A 90 4.53 -10.30 -2.34
C LEU A 90 4.17 -11.28 -1.22
N GLU A 91 5.16 -11.98 -0.67
CA GLU A 91 4.98 -12.91 0.44
C GLU A 91 4.43 -12.19 1.68
N ARG A 92 4.99 -11.02 2.01
CA ARG A 92 4.52 -10.20 3.13
C ARG A 92 3.10 -9.67 2.90
N TRP A 93 2.79 -9.19 1.70
CA TRP A 93 1.44 -8.78 1.35
C TRP A 93 0.45 -9.94 1.52
N GLY A 94 0.72 -11.09 0.90
CA GLY A 94 -0.16 -12.27 0.98
C GLY A 94 -0.38 -12.71 2.43
N ASN A 95 0.70 -12.88 3.20
CA ASN A 95 0.61 -13.30 4.59
C ASN A 95 -0.20 -12.33 5.46
N GLU A 96 0.00 -11.02 5.30
CA GLU A 96 -0.73 -10.03 6.08
C GLU A 96 -2.21 -9.92 5.64
N ALA A 97 -2.51 -10.08 4.35
CA ALA A 97 -3.88 -10.15 3.84
C ALA A 97 -4.64 -11.36 4.40
N LEU A 98 -4.02 -12.54 4.37
CA LEU A 98 -4.57 -13.79 4.88
C LEU A 98 -4.78 -13.74 6.39
N PHE A 99 -3.78 -13.23 7.13
CA PHE A 99 -3.87 -13.05 8.57
C PHE A 99 -5.04 -12.15 8.96
N LEU A 100 -5.21 -11.00 8.29
CA LEU A 100 -6.31 -10.08 8.57
C LEU A 100 -7.68 -10.67 8.21
N ALA A 101 -7.77 -11.43 7.11
CA ALA A 101 -8.99 -12.12 6.73
C ALA A 101 -9.44 -13.11 7.81
N LEU A 102 -8.51 -13.90 8.33
CA LEU A 102 -8.76 -14.84 9.42
C LEU A 102 -9.04 -14.12 10.75
N GLU A 103 -8.22 -13.15 11.16
CA GLU A 103 -8.39 -12.39 12.42
C GLU A 103 -9.73 -11.65 12.47
N SER A 104 -10.22 -11.18 11.32
CA SER A 104 -11.52 -10.49 11.23
C SER A 104 -12.72 -11.44 11.26
N GLY A 105 -12.52 -12.75 11.10
CA GLY A 105 -13.57 -13.73 10.91
C GLY A 105 -14.29 -13.63 9.57
N ALA A 106 -13.72 -12.90 8.59
CA ALA A 106 -14.28 -12.80 7.24
C ALA A 106 -14.04 -14.07 6.41
N VAL A 107 -13.05 -14.88 6.81
CA VAL A 107 -12.68 -16.17 6.23
C VAL A 107 -12.37 -17.11 7.39
N THR A 108 -12.83 -18.36 7.31
CA THR A 108 -12.56 -19.41 8.30
C THR A 108 -11.26 -20.16 8.01
N ASP A 109 -10.77 -20.95 8.98
CA ASP A 109 -9.58 -21.79 8.78
C ASP A 109 -9.72 -22.77 7.60
N ASP A 110 -10.93 -23.30 7.37
CA ASP A 110 -11.23 -24.23 6.27
C ASP A 110 -11.26 -23.53 4.91
N GLU A 111 -11.57 -22.23 4.87
CA GLU A 111 -11.63 -21.41 3.66
C GLU A 111 -10.28 -20.74 3.34
N LEU A 112 -9.38 -20.62 4.32
CA LEU A 112 -8.08 -20.00 4.16
C LEU A 112 -7.25 -20.58 2.99
N PRO A 113 -7.20 -21.92 2.77
CA PRO A 113 -6.51 -22.49 1.62
C PRO A 113 -7.05 -22.01 0.27
N ILE A 114 -8.35 -21.72 0.18
CA ILE A 114 -8.98 -21.20 -1.05
C ILE A 114 -8.47 -19.78 -1.33
N MET A 115 -8.38 -18.94 -0.31
CA MET A 115 -7.84 -17.58 -0.44
C MET A 115 -6.33 -17.59 -0.74
N VAL A 116 -5.57 -18.53 -0.17
CA VAL A 116 -4.14 -18.76 -0.50
C VAL A 116 -3.99 -19.14 -1.97
N GLU A 117 -4.80 -20.08 -2.46
CA GLU A 117 -4.78 -20.50 -3.86
C GLU A 117 -5.15 -19.33 -4.79
N ALA A 118 -6.17 -18.56 -4.43
CA ALA A 118 -6.61 -17.38 -5.18
C ALA A 118 -5.51 -16.31 -5.26
N PHE A 119 -4.80 -16.04 -4.16
CA PHE A 119 -3.66 -15.11 -4.16
C PHE A 119 -2.51 -15.62 -5.03
N THR A 120 -2.13 -16.88 -4.87
CA THR A 120 -0.97 -17.50 -5.53
C THR A 120 -1.15 -17.60 -7.05
N HIS A 121 -2.35 -17.94 -7.51
CA HIS A 121 -2.66 -18.08 -8.93
C HIS A 121 -3.18 -16.81 -9.58
N HIS A 122 -3.36 -15.72 -8.81
CA HIS A 122 -3.80 -14.46 -9.39
C HIS A 122 -2.74 -13.95 -10.37
N PRO A 123 -3.06 -13.76 -11.66
CA PRO A 123 -2.09 -13.25 -12.61
C PRO A 123 -1.58 -11.88 -12.14
N CYS A 124 -0.29 -11.80 -11.80
CA CYS A 124 0.34 -10.59 -11.30
C CYS A 124 1.46 -10.18 -12.25
N GLN A 125 1.34 -9.01 -12.87
CA GLN A 125 2.40 -8.43 -13.67
C GLN A 125 2.99 -7.23 -12.94
N SER A 126 4.24 -7.37 -12.50
CA SER A 126 4.96 -6.33 -11.78
C SER A 126 5.62 -5.33 -12.72
N GLN A 127 5.45 -4.04 -12.41
CA GLN A 127 6.13 -2.93 -13.04
C GLN A 127 6.86 -2.10 -11.98
N TRP A 128 8.15 -1.89 -12.18
CA TRP A 128 8.97 -1.08 -11.29
C TRP A 128 9.16 0.32 -11.86
N VAL A 129 8.98 1.34 -11.01
CA VAL A 129 9.17 2.74 -11.38
C VAL A 129 9.93 3.49 -10.29
N ASN A 130 10.76 4.45 -10.69
CA ASN A 130 11.32 5.44 -9.78
C ASN A 130 10.34 6.61 -9.67
N ASN A 131 9.54 6.61 -8.60
CA ASN A 131 8.53 7.62 -8.36
C ASN A 131 8.28 7.80 -6.84
N THR A 132 7.92 9.01 -6.43
CA THR A 132 7.58 9.34 -5.04
C THR A 132 6.32 10.20 -5.00
N ASP A 133 5.18 9.58 -4.73
CA ASP A 133 3.94 10.25 -4.41
C ASP A 133 4.09 10.97 -3.07
N LEU A 134 4.02 12.29 -3.10
CA LEU A 134 4.20 13.15 -1.93
C LEU A 134 3.09 12.97 -0.88
N SER A 135 1.90 12.53 -1.28
CA SER A 135 0.79 12.25 -0.36
C SER A 135 1.00 10.97 0.45
N ILE A 136 1.77 10.02 -0.09
CA ILE A 136 2.19 8.80 0.59
C ILE A 136 3.47 9.06 1.38
N GLN A 137 4.38 9.85 0.80
CA GLN A 137 5.68 10.14 1.41
C GLN A 137 5.55 10.76 2.80
N SER A 138 4.56 11.63 3.04
CA SER A 138 4.35 12.18 4.39
C SER A 138 4.07 11.08 5.42
N HIS A 139 3.23 10.11 5.07
CA HIS A 139 2.89 9.00 5.96
C HIS A 139 4.04 8.01 6.16
N ILE A 140 4.86 7.82 5.12
CA ILE A 140 6.11 7.05 5.21
C ILE A 140 7.11 7.76 6.12
N SER A 141 7.26 9.07 6.00
CA SER A 141 8.12 9.87 6.87
C SER A 141 7.68 9.79 8.33
N ASP A 142 6.37 9.91 8.59
CA ASP A 142 5.81 9.73 9.94
C ASP A 142 6.15 8.33 10.49
N ALA A 143 5.94 7.27 9.70
CA ALA A 143 6.28 5.90 10.11
C ALA A 143 7.79 5.70 10.33
N GLY A 144 8.63 6.42 9.57
CA GLY A 144 10.07 6.44 9.77
C GLY A 144 10.47 7.05 11.10
N THR A 145 9.80 8.12 11.53
CA THR A 145 10.00 8.69 12.88
C THR A 145 9.64 7.66 13.96
N TRP A 146 8.49 6.99 13.85
CA TRP A 146 8.13 5.92 14.79
C TRP A 146 9.18 4.79 14.87
N LEU A 147 9.74 4.40 13.73
CA LEU A 147 10.82 3.41 13.70
C LEU A 147 12.05 3.90 14.48
N MET A 148 12.50 5.13 14.23
CA MET A 148 13.66 5.70 14.91
C MET A 148 13.42 5.86 16.42
N ASP A 149 12.25 6.37 16.80
CA ASP A 149 11.87 6.54 18.20
C ASP A 149 11.81 5.17 18.92
N THR A 150 11.29 4.12 18.26
CA THR A 150 11.26 2.76 18.83
C THR A 150 12.67 2.21 19.04
N LEU A 151 13.58 2.41 18.07
CA LEU A 151 14.98 1.99 18.18
C LEU A 151 15.68 2.70 19.35
N ASP A 152 15.46 4.01 19.48
CA ASP A 152 16.04 4.82 20.55
C ASP A 152 15.47 4.40 21.93
N ASP A 153 14.17 4.16 22.04
CA ASP A 153 13.50 3.74 23.28
C ASP A 153 13.93 2.32 23.73
N GLU A 154 14.13 1.40 22.78
CA GLU A 154 14.59 0.04 23.06
C GLU A 154 16.11 -0.06 23.25
N GLY A 155 16.85 1.01 22.93
CA GLY A 155 18.31 1.02 22.92
C GLY A 155 18.91 0.02 21.91
N SER A 156 18.19 -0.21 20.80
CA SER A 156 18.58 -1.17 19.76
C SER A 156 18.99 -0.45 18.48
N ASP A 157 19.99 -1.01 17.78
CA ASP A 157 20.40 -0.51 16.46
C ASP A 157 19.53 -1.07 15.32
N PHE A 158 18.73 -2.11 15.58
CA PHE A 158 17.86 -2.75 14.58
C PHE A 158 16.59 -3.36 15.17
N LEU A 159 15.54 -3.39 14.36
CA LEU A 159 14.34 -4.20 14.61
C LEU A 159 14.41 -5.45 13.75
N ASP A 160 14.20 -6.62 14.35
CA ASP A 160 14.02 -7.86 13.59
C ASP A 160 12.64 -7.90 12.91
N ALA A 161 12.38 -8.97 12.15
CA ALA A 161 11.13 -9.12 11.40
C ALA A 161 9.87 -9.08 12.29
N ASN A 162 9.94 -9.61 13.52
CA ASN A 162 8.81 -9.66 14.43
C ASN A 162 8.53 -8.27 15.03
N HIS A 163 9.57 -7.55 15.44
CA HIS A 163 9.42 -6.17 15.92
C HIS A 163 8.93 -5.22 14.82
N CYS A 164 9.47 -5.34 13.60
CA CYS A 164 8.96 -4.60 12.44
C CYS A 164 7.48 -4.90 12.17
N TYR A 165 7.06 -6.16 12.23
CA TYR A 165 5.66 -6.54 12.05
C TYR A 165 4.76 -5.98 13.18
N GLY A 166 5.21 -6.07 14.43
CA GLY A 166 4.48 -5.51 15.58
C GLY A 166 4.27 -4.00 15.47
N LEU A 167 5.34 -3.25 15.13
CA LEU A 167 5.27 -1.81 14.93
C LEU A 167 4.36 -1.45 13.74
N ALA A 168 4.51 -2.13 12.60
CA ALA A 168 3.65 -1.92 11.45
C ALA A 168 2.17 -2.18 11.78
N THR A 169 1.87 -3.26 12.49
CA THR A 169 0.53 -3.62 12.96
C THR A 169 -0.05 -2.53 13.87
N HIS A 170 0.74 -2.02 14.82
CA HIS A 170 0.33 -0.90 15.66
C HIS A 170 -0.03 0.33 14.81
N LEU A 171 0.83 0.72 13.87
CA LEU A 171 0.60 1.89 13.01
C LEU A 171 -0.58 1.70 12.03
N ASN A 172 -0.86 0.48 11.61
CA ASN A 172 -2.00 0.16 10.74
C ASN A 172 -3.35 0.19 11.49
N ARG A 173 -3.33 0.18 12.82
CA ARG A 173 -4.49 0.39 13.71
C ARG A 173 -4.75 1.86 14.02
N LEU A 174 -3.84 2.77 13.64
CA LEU A 174 -4.03 4.21 13.83
C LEU A 174 -4.87 4.82 12.69
N ARG A 175 -5.81 5.70 13.05
CA ARG A 175 -6.62 6.41 12.05
C ARG A 175 -5.76 7.35 11.23
N ARG A 176 -5.85 7.25 9.90
CA ARG A 176 -5.19 8.15 8.95
C ARG A 176 -6.19 9.09 8.29
N LYS A 177 -5.69 10.22 7.81
CA LYS A 177 -6.43 11.20 7.01
C LYS A 177 -5.60 11.59 5.81
N VAL A 178 -6.20 11.54 4.62
CA VAL A 178 -5.57 12.02 3.39
C VAL A 178 -6.07 13.44 3.12
N ARG A 179 -5.16 14.34 2.72
CA ARG A 179 -5.49 15.73 2.41
C ARG A 179 -6.59 15.79 1.35
N GLY A 180 -7.65 16.56 1.62
CA GLY A 180 -8.82 16.66 0.75
C GLY A 180 -9.95 15.67 1.07
N ASN A 181 -9.69 14.63 1.88
CA ASN A 181 -10.74 13.75 2.39
C ASN A 181 -11.21 14.21 3.78
N LYS A 182 -12.53 14.32 3.97
CA LYS A 182 -13.13 14.72 5.25
C LYS A 182 -13.14 13.60 6.27
N LYS A 183 -13.16 12.33 5.83
CA LYS A 183 -13.27 11.16 6.71
C LYS A 183 -11.89 10.56 7.00
N SER A 184 -11.62 10.30 8.27
CA SER A 184 -10.50 9.45 8.67
C SER A 184 -10.86 7.97 8.45
N PHE A 185 -9.86 7.13 8.28
CA PHE A 185 -10.02 5.69 8.04
C PHE A 185 -8.92 4.89 8.76
N LEU A 186 -9.16 3.60 8.92
CA LEU A 186 -8.18 2.65 9.45
C LEU A 186 -7.51 1.94 8.26
N PRO A 187 -6.17 2.01 8.13
CA PRO A 187 -5.45 1.31 7.07
C PRO A 187 -5.74 -0.18 7.00
N MET A 188 -5.72 -0.86 8.16
CA MET A 188 -6.00 -2.31 8.23
C MET A 188 -7.36 -2.68 7.66
N ILE A 189 -8.40 -1.87 7.91
CA ILE A 189 -9.75 -2.17 7.43
C ILE A 189 -9.83 -2.00 5.91
N ARG A 190 -9.26 -0.91 5.36
CA ARG A 190 -9.24 -0.72 3.91
C ARG A 190 -8.45 -1.79 3.18
N PHE A 191 -7.38 -2.26 3.79
CA PHE A 191 -6.53 -3.30 3.24
C PHE A 191 -7.21 -4.67 3.28
N LEU A 192 -7.92 -4.96 4.38
CA LEU A 192 -8.78 -6.13 4.48
C LEU A 192 -9.88 -6.10 3.41
N ASP A 193 -10.61 -4.98 3.27
CA ASP A 193 -11.66 -4.83 2.27
C ASP A 193 -11.12 -5.07 0.85
N ASP A 194 -9.93 -4.56 0.53
CA ASP A 194 -9.27 -4.82 -0.74
C ASP A 194 -8.84 -6.28 -0.92
N SER A 195 -8.26 -6.87 0.10
CA SER A 195 -7.80 -8.27 0.07
C SER A 195 -8.96 -9.23 -0.16
N LEU A 196 -10.07 -9.02 0.55
CA LEU A 196 -11.29 -9.82 0.40
C LEU A 196 -11.93 -9.61 -0.98
N TYR A 197 -11.97 -8.37 -1.47
CA TYR A 197 -12.48 -8.07 -2.81
C TYR A 197 -11.68 -8.77 -3.92
N ARG A 198 -10.34 -8.84 -3.78
CA ARG A 198 -9.46 -9.42 -4.80
C ARG A 198 -9.36 -10.93 -4.74
N PHE A 199 -9.32 -11.49 -3.52
CA PHE A 199 -8.91 -12.87 -3.30
C PHE A 199 -9.97 -13.72 -2.57
N GLY A 200 -11.05 -13.11 -2.08
CA GLY A 200 -12.13 -13.78 -1.36
C GLY A 200 -13.35 -14.14 -2.22
N ASP A 201 -13.20 -14.30 -3.54
CA ASP A 201 -14.32 -14.67 -4.41
C ASP A 201 -14.95 -16.00 -3.98
N GLY A 202 -16.25 -15.99 -3.72
CA GLY A 202 -16.99 -17.16 -3.25
C GLY A 202 -16.94 -17.44 -1.74
N LEU A 203 -16.21 -16.65 -0.95
CA LEU A 203 -16.03 -16.88 0.50
C LEU A 203 -16.95 -16.03 1.39
N SER A 204 -17.68 -15.07 0.83
CA SER A 204 -18.53 -14.20 1.66
C SER A 204 -19.81 -14.91 2.11
N GLU A 205 -19.97 -15.08 3.43
CA GLU A 205 -21.24 -15.54 4.02
C GLU A 205 -22.37 -14.51 3.90
N ASN A 206 -22.02 -13.23 3.76
CA ASN A 206 -22.96 -12.13 3.74
C ASN A 206 -23.44 -11.82 2.31
N ALA A 207 -24.75 -11.59 2.16
CA ALA A 207 -25.30 -11.07 0.91
C ALA A 207 -25.24 -9.53 0.91
N PHE A 208 -24.61 -8.96 -0.12
CA PHE A 208 -24.58 -7.51 -0.33
C PHE A 208 -25.48 -7.10 -1.50
N PRO A 209 -26.26 -6.02 -1.38
CA PRO A 209 -27.14 -5.56 -2.47
C PRO A 209 -26.37 -5.31 -3.77
N GLY A 210 -26.78 -5.98 -4.85
CA GLY A 210 -26.17 -5.82 -6.18
C GLY A 210 -24.82 -6.50 -6.36
N ILE A 211 -24.37 -7.30 -5.39
CA ILE A 211 -23.15 -8.10 -5.45
C ILE A 211 -23.54 -9.58 -5.53
N LYS A 212 -22.78 -10.37 -6.29
CA LYS A 212 -22.98 -11.83 -6.39
C LYS A 212 -22.84 -12.46 -4.99
N VAL A 213 -23.71 -13.41 -4.65
CA VAL A 213 -23.60 -14.18 -3.39
C VAL A 213 -22.25 -14.88 -3.34
N GLY A 214 -21.59 -14.82 -2.19
CA GLY A 214 -20.21 -15.29 -2.02
C GLY A 214 -19.14 -14.22 -2.28
N ASN A 215 -19.49 -13.04 -2.82
CA ASN A 215 -18.49 -12.03 -3.18
C ASN A 215 -18.48 -10.84 -2.21
N PHE A 216 -17.29 -10.29 -2.00
CA PHE A 216 -17.09 -9.05 -1.24
C PHE A 216 -17.30 -7.81 -2.13
N PRO A 217 -17.81 -6.70 -1.57
CA PRO A 217 -18.03 -5.47 -2.31
C PRO A 217 -16.72 -4.81 -2.74
N CYS A 218 -16.75 -4.11 -3.88
CA CYS A 218 -15.63 -3.29 -4.32
C CYS A 218 -15.36 -2.14 -3.33
N PRO A 219 -14.13 -2.02 -2.77
CA PRO A 219 -13.81 -1.01 -1.77
C PRO A 219 -13.51 0.36 -2.39
N TYR A 220 -13.38 0.43 -3.72
CA TYR A 220 -13.02 1.65 -4.43
C TYR A 220 -14.23 2.54 -4.65
N PRO A 221 -14.09 3.87 -4.47
CA PRO A 221 -15.18 4.79 -4.78
C PRO A 221 -15.57 4.64 -6.24
N ALA A 222 -16.88 4.51 -6.51
CA ALA A 222 -17.39 4.50 -7.86
C ALA A 222 -16.92 5.78 -8.59
N PRO A 223 -16.53 5.68 -9.88
CA PRO A 223 -16.20 6.85 -10.65
C PRO A 223 -17.39 7.83 -10.61
N PRO A 224 -17.14 9.15 -10.50
CA PRO A 224 -18.21 10.12 -10.50
C PRO A 224 -19.07 9.92 -11.75
N LYS A 225 -20.39 9.74 -11.58
CA LYS A 225 -21.33 9.72 -12.70
C LYS A 225 -21.12 11.01 -13.51
N ALA A 226 -20.96 10.89 -14.83
CA ALA A 226 -20.64 12.01 -15.72
C ALA A 226 -21.58 13.22 -15.55
N ASP A 227 -22.84 12.97 -15.21
CA ASP A 227 -23.87 13.99 -15.00
C ASP A 227 -23.68 14.89 -13.77
N ASN A 228 -22.77 14.55 -12.86
CA ASN A 228 -22.50 15.32 -11.63
C ASN A 228 -21.27 16.23 -11.71
N VAL A 229 -20.58 16.28 -12.86
CA VAL A 229 -19.46 17.20 -13.07
C VAL A 229 -19.98 18.54 -13.58
N VAL A 230 -20.30 19.45 -12.66
CA VAL A 230 -20.52 20.85 -13.01
C VAL A 230 -19.18 21.43 -13.46
N GLN A 231 -18.99 21.56 -14.77
CA GLN A 231 -17.86 22.34 -15.30
C GLN A 231 -18.02 23.78 -14.81
N LEU A 232 -17.03 24.31 -14.08
CA LEU A 232 -17.00 25.70 -13.59
C LEU A 232 -17.21 26.74 -14.71
N ALA A 233 -16.89 26.39 -15.96
CA ALA A 233 -17.19 27.18 -17.15
C ALA A 233 -18.70 27.42 -17.35
N ASN A 234 -19.55 26.48 -16.96
CA ASN A 234 -21.01 26.59 -17.05
C ASN A 234 -21.59 27.48 -15.95
N TYR A 235 -20.92 27.61 -14.80
CA TYR A 235 -21.37 28.46 -13.69
C TYR A 235 -21.23 29.96 -14.00
N ARG A 236 -20.19 30.35 -14.77
CA ARG A 236 -19.97 31.76 -15.16
C ARG A 236 -21.03 32.32 -16.12
N LYS A 237 -21.80 31.45 -16.80
CA LYS A 237 -22.90 31.90 -17.69
C LYS A 237 -24.16 32.30 -16.92
N PHE A 238 -24.35 31.82 -15.68
CA PHE A 238 -25.53 32.12 -14.88
C PHE A 238 -25.32 33.24 -13.84
N ALA A 239 -24.07 33.60 -13.54
CA ALA A 239 -23.73 34.68 -12.60
C ALA A 239 -23.70 36.09 -13.22
N ARG A 240 -24.13 36.23 -14.49
CA ARG A 240 -24.34 37.52 -15.17
C ARG A 240 -25.80 37.63 -15.61
N LYS A 241 -26.67 37.88 -14.64
CA LYS A 241 -27.96 38.54 -14.85
C LYS A 241 -28.15 39.54 -13.73
#